data_AF-A0A6P0STU1-F1
#
_entry.id   AF-A0A6P0STU1-F1
#
_cell.length_a   1.000
_cell.length_b   1.000
_cell.length_c   1.000
_cell.angle_alpha   90.00
_cell.angle_beta   90.00
_cell.angle_gamma   90.00
#
_symmetry.space_group_name_H-M   'P 1'
#
loop_
_entity.id
_entity.type
_entity.pdbx_description
1 polymer ?
#
loop_
_entity_poly.entity_id
_entity_poly.type
_entity_poly.pdbx_seq_one_letter_code
_entity_poly.pdbx_strand_id
1 'polypeptide(L)'
;DQSMAAMLAPGSVAALSYGYKLTALPLSLVAIGLGTAVTPYFSKMIAREDWRGVRHTLKHYLKLIFITTIPLTIILFICSVPIVRILLQRGSFTADDTSLVAQIQALYALQIPFYVGNILVARMITSMRMNYLITWICALNLIVNTLCNILFMKWIGIAGIALSTSLVYVICFAVNMTFITQRMNRI
;
A
#
# COMPACT_ATOMS: atom_id res chain seq x y z
N ASP A 1 6.02 12.34 -5.83
CA ASP A 1 5.50 12.63 -4.48
C ASP A 1 6.32 13.66 -3.71
N GLN A 2 7.54 13.34 -3.24
CA GLN A 2 8.34 14.30 -2.45
C GLN A 2 8.68 15.59 -3.21
N SER A 3 9.02 15.48 -4.50
CA SER A 3 9.27 16.66 -5.35
C SER A 3 8.03 17.55 -5.50
N MET A 4 6.82 16.97 -5.50
CA MET A 4 5.57 17.71 -5.60
C MET A 4 5.20 18.34 -4.25
N ALA A 5 5.41 17.62 -3.15
CA ALA A 5 5.25 18.16 -1.80
C ALA A 5 6.25 19.30 -1.50
N ALA A 6 7.43 19.29 -2.13
CA ALA A 6 8.41 20.37 -2.02
C ALA A 6 7.97 21.68 -2.71
N MET A 7 6.99 21.61 -3.62
CA MET A 7 6.38 22.77 -4.26
C MET A 7 5.25 23.40 -3.41
N LEU A 8 4.91 22.78 -2.27
CA LEU A 8 3.94 23.31 -1.30
C LEU A 8 4.66 24.03 -0.15
N ALA A 9 3.88 24.48 0.85
CA ALA A 9 4.38 25.21 2.01
C ALA A 9 5.60 24.51 2.67
N PRO A 10 6.56 25.28 3.23
CA PRO A 10 7.67 24.72 3.99
C PRO A 10 7.18 23.74 5.05
N GLY A 11 7.82 22.57 5.17
CA GLY A 11 7.42 21.50 6.10
C GLY A 11 6.48 20.45 5.51
N SER A 12 5.88 20.68 4.33
CA SER A 12 5.00 19.69 3.66
C SER A 12 5.66 18.35 3.38
N VAL A 13 6.92 18.38 2.92
CA VAL A 13 7.72 17.16 2.66
C VAL A 13 7.98 16.39 3.95
N ALA A 14 8.26 17.11 5.04
CA ALA A 14 8.50 16.50 6.35
C ALA A 14 7.22 15.86 6.88
N ALA A 15 6.10 16.57 6.85
CA ALA A 15 4.79 16.06 7.28
C ALA A 15 4.38 14.79 6.52
N LEU A 16 4.55 14.80 5.19
CA LEU A 16 4.25 13.65 4.34
C LEU A 16 5.18 12.46 4.62
N SER A 17 6.47 12.72 4.79
CA SER A 17 7.48 11.71 5.14
C SER A 17 7.19 11.07 6.51
N TYR A 18 6.81 11.87 7.51
CA TYR A 18 6.48 11.38 8.85
C TYR A 18 5.20 10.51 8.83
N GLY A 19 4.12 10.99 8.20
CA GLY A 19 2.89 10.22 8.07
C GLY A 19 3.11 8.90 7.32
N TYR A 20 3.90 8.92 6.24
CA TYR A 20 4.26 7.71 5.50
C TYR A 20 5.07 6.72 6.36
N LYS A 21 6.13 7.18 7.04
CA LYS A 21 6.99 6.30 7.86
C LYS A 21 6.23 5.57 8.96
N LEU A 22 5.30 6.25 9.64
CA LEU A 22 4.48 5.66 10.70
C LEU A 22 3.65 4.49 10.17
N THR A 23 3.11 4.60 8.96
CA THR A 23 2.39 3.51 8.31
C THR A 23 3.32 2.45 7.72
N ALA A 24 4.49 2.84 7.20
CA ALA A 24 5.42 1.92 6.54
C ALA A 24 6.05 0.90 7.50
N LEU A 25 6.24 1.24 8.78
CA LEU A 25 6.82 0.35 9.79
C LEU A 25 6.05 -0.98 9.93
N PRO A 26 4.77 -1.00 10.30
CA PRO A 26 4.01 -2.26 10.40
C PRO A 26 3.89 -2.97 9.04
N LEU A 27 3.72 -2.21 7.95
CA LEU A 27 3.62 -2.74 6.59
C LEU A 27 4.88 -3.50 6.16
N SER A 28 6.07 -2.99 6.49
CA SER A 28 7.35 -3.63 6.15
C SER A 28 7.55 -4.97 6.85
N LEU A 29 7.17 -5.08 8.13
CA LEU A 29 7.22 -6.33 8.89
C LEU A 29 6.31 -7.41 8.25
N VAL A 30 5.08 -7.03 7.90
CA VAL A 30 4.14 -7.93 7.20
C VAL A 30 4.69 -8.34 5.83
N ALA A 31 5.29 -7.39 5.09
CA ALA A 31 5.85 -7.66 3.76
C ALA A 31 6.99 -8.68 3.79
N ILE A 32 7.85 -8.61 4.82
CA ILE A 32 8.97 -9.54 5.02
C ILE A 32 8.43 -10.93 5.37
N GLY A 33 7.51 -11.02 6.34
CA GLY A 33 6.92 -12.29 6.76
C GLY A 33 6.15 -13.00 5.65
N LEU A 34 5.35 -12.27 4.88
CA LEU A 34 4.70 -12.83 3.69
C LEU A 34 5.74 -13.23 2.64
N GLY A 35 6.76 -12.41 2.40
CA GLY A 35 7.79 -12.71 1.40
C GLY A 35 8.52 -14.03 1.62
N THR A 36 8.90 -14.33 2.87
CA THR A 36 9.67 -15.53 3.22
C THR A 36 8.81 -16.80 3.26
N ALA A 37 7.56 -16.71 3.74
CA ALA A 37 6.69 -17.87 3.87
C ALA A 37 5.91 -18.21 2.59
N VAL A 38 5.39 -17.19 1.90
CA VAL A 38 4.40 -17.36 0.83
C VAL A 38 5.04 -17.74 -0.51
N THR A 39 6.21 -17.17 -0.81
CA THR A 39 6.93 -17.41 -2.08
C THR A 39 7.31 -18.89 -2.28
N PRO A 40 7.98 -19.58 -1.33
CA PRO A 40 8.32 -20.99 -1.51
C PRO A 40 7.07 -21.88 -1.51
N TYR A 41 6.03 -21.52 -0.77
CA TYR A 41 4.78 -22.26 -0.72
C TYR A 41 4.07 -22.27 -2.08
N PHE A 42 3.86 -21.10 -2.70
CA PHE A 42 3.28 -21.03 -4.04
C PHE A 42 4.17 -21.66 -5.10
N SER A 43 5.49 -21.47 -5.03
CA SER A 43 6.44 -22.11 -5.96
C SER A 43 6.29 -23.63 -6.00
N LYS A 44 6.09 -24.26 -4.83
CA LYS A 44 5.90 -25.72 -4.73
C LYS A 44 4.56 -26.18 -5.32
N MET A 45 3.48 -25.40 -5.15
CA MET A 45 2.17 -25.73 -5.72
C MET A 45 2.14 -25.55 -7.24
N ILE A 46 2.76 -24.48 -7.74
CA ILE A 46 2.89 -24.21 -9.17
C ILE A 46 3.72 -25.29 -9.86
N ALA A 47 4.81 -25.75 -9.22
CA ALA A 47 5.62 -26.86 -9.75
C ALA A 47 4.88 -28.20 -9.84
N ARG A 48 3.75 -28.34 -9.12
CA ARG A 48 2.86 -29.52 -9.17
C ARG A 48 1.66 -29.31 -10.11
N GLU A 49 1.60 -28.16 -10.79
CA GLU A 49 0.48 -27.77 -11.67
C GLU A 49 -0.90 -27.77 -10.97
N ASP A 50 -0.94 -27.64 -9.64
CA ASP A 50 -2.18 -27.58 -8.86
C ASP A 50 -2.78 -26.16 -8.85
N TRP A 51 -3.26 -25.73 -10.01
CA TRP A 51 -3.82 -24.38 -10.20
C TRP A 51 -5.10 -24.15 -9.39
N ARG A 52 -5.88 -25.21 -9.13
CA ARG A 52 -7.08 -25.14 -8.27
C ARG A 52 -6.69 -24.87 -6.82
N GLY A 53 -5.70 -25.59 -6.30
CA GLY A 53 -5.14 -25.36 -4.97
C GLY A 53 -4.54 -23.97 -4.83
N VAL A 54 -3.79 -23.50 -5.83
CA VAL A 54 -3.23 -22.13 -5.86
C VAL A 54 -4.34 -21.09 -5.76
N ARG A 55 -5.45 -21.25 -6.50
CA ARG A 55 -6.57 -20.30 -6.49
C ARG A 55 -7.27 -20.26 -5.14
N HIS A 56 -7.52 -21.44 -4.58
CA HIS A 56 -8.17 -21.56 -3.27
C HIS A 56 -7.30 -20.91 -2.20
N THR A 57 -6.01 -21.21 -2.20
CA THR A 57 -5.05 -20.69 -1.23
C THR A 57 -4.88 -19.18 -1.36
N LEU A 58 -4.75 -18.66 -2.57
CA LEU A 58 -4.68 -17.22 -2.84
C LEU A 58 -5.91 -16.48 -2.28
N LYS A 59 -7.13 -16.98 -2.57
CA LYS A 59 -8.37 -16.42 -2.03
C LYS A 59 -8.41 -16.48 -0.51
N HIS A 60 -7.95 -17.59 0.08
CA HIS A 60 -7.93 -17.77 1.53
C HIS A 60 -6.99 -16.76 2.20
N TYR A 61 -5.74 -16.64 1.72
CA TYR A 61 -4.78 -15.65 2.22
C TYR A 61 -5.27 -14.22 2.03
N LEU A 62 -5.86 -13.90 0.87
CA LEU A 62 -6.47 -12.59 0.65
C LEU A 62 -7.58 -12.30 1.66
N LYS A 63 -8.47 -13.27 1.90
CA LYS A 63 -9.54 -13.11 2.89
C LYS A 63 -8.97 -12.86 4.29
N LEU A 64 -7.95 -13.62 4.70
CA LEU A 64 -7.26 -13.42 5.98
C LEU A 64 -6.58 -12.05 6.07
N ILE A 65 -5.91 -11.62 5.01
CA ILE A 65 -5.27 -10.30 4.94
C ILE A 65 -6.33 -9.23 5.13
N PHE A 66 -7.42 -9.25 4.38
CA PHE A 66 -8.47 -8.23 4.49
C PHE A 66 -9.13 -8.25 5.88
N ILE A 67 -9.45 -9.43 6.42
CA ILE A 67 -10.02 -9.57 7.78
C ILE A 67 -9.08 -9.01 8.86
N THR A 68 -7.76 -9.11 8.67
CA THR A 68 -6.77 -8.63 9.65
C THR A 68 -6.41 -7.17 9.46
N THR A 69 -6.28 -6.72 8.20
CA THR A 69 -5.83 -5.37 7.85
C THR A 69 -6.94 -4.34 7.97
N ILE A 70 -8.21 -4.68 7.70
CA ILE A 70 -9.34 -3.77 7.89
C ILE A 70 -9.44 -3.27 9.35
N PRO A 71 -9.51 -4.12 10.38
CA PRO A 71 -9.57 -3.64 11.77
C PRO A 71 -8.29 -2.88 12.15
N LEU A 72 -7.12 -3.29 11.63
CA LEU A 72 -5.86 -2.60 11.88
C LEU A 72 -5.85 -1.19 11.26
N THR A 73 -6.40 -1.03 10.06
CA THR A 73 -6.63 0.28 9.42
C THR A 73 -7.56 1.14 10.25
N ILE A 74 -8.68 0.58 10.76
CA ILE A 74 -9.63 1.33 11.59
C ILE A 74 -8.95 1.80 12.89
N ILE A 75 -8.19 0.92 13.55
CA ILE A 75 -7.43 1.25 14.77
C ILE A 75 -6.42 2.35 14.46
N LEU A 76 -5.64 2.23 13.39
CA LEU A 76 -4.67 3.26 13.00
C LEU A 76 -5.35 4.58 12.63
N PHE A 77 -6.51 4.54 11.98
CA PHE A 77 -7.27 5.73 11.61
C PHE A 77 -7.76 6.48 12.85
N ILE A 78 -8.35 5.77 13.81
CA ILE A 78 -8.84 6.36 15.08
C ILE A 78 -7.67 6.83 15.94
N CYS A 79 -6.60 6.04 16.02
CA CYS A 79 -5.42 6.36 16.82
C CYS A 79 -4.41 7.27 16.09
N SER A 80 -4.67 7.74 14.86
CA SER A 80 -3.73 8.58 14.12
C SER A 80 -3.33 9.83 14.90
N VAL A 81 -4.30 10.54 15.48
CA VAL A 81 -4.04 11.76 16.26
C VAL A 81 -3.17 11.47 17.49
N PRO A 82 -3.51 10.54 18.41
CA PRO A 82 -2.67 10.29 19.57
C PRO A 82 -1.30 9.68 19.20
N ILE A 83 -1.19 8.85 18.16
CA ILE A 83 0.08 8.29 17.70
C ILE A 83 1.03 9.40 17.24
N VAL A 84 0.56 10.27 16.35
CA VAL A 84 1.35 11.41 15.85
C VAL A 84 1.72 12.34 17.00
N ARG A 85 0.77 12.60 17.91
CA ARG A 85 1.01 13.44 19.08
C ARG A 85 2.16 12.92 19.95
N ILE A 86 2.12 11.66 20.33
CA ILE A 86 3.12 11.07 21.23
C ILE A 86 4.50 10.97 20.58
N LEU A 87 4.54 10.67 19.28
CA LEU A 87 5.78 10.41 18.55
C LEU A 87 6.44 11.68 18.00
N LEU A 88 5.66 12.66 17.58
CA LEU A 88 6.14 13.81 16.81
C LEU A 88 5.91 15.15 17.52
N GLN A 89 4.92 15.29 18.41
CA GLN A 89 4.68 16.55 19.12
C GLN A 89 5.75 16.79 20.21
N ARG A 90 6.95 17.23 19.81
CA ARG A 90 8.06 17.61 20.69
C ARG A 90 8.79 18.85 20.15
N GLY A 91 9.18 19.77 21.04
CA GLY A 91 9.95 20.95 20.66
C GLY A 91 9.19 21.88 19.72
N SER A 92 9.72 22.14 18.52
CA SER A 92 9.11 23.02 17.51
C SER A 92 7.89 22.44 16.78
N PHE A 93 7.45 21.23 17.10
CA PHE A 93 6.31 20.60 16.43
C PHE A 93 4.99 21.06 17.06
N THR A 94 4.17 21.80 16.31
CA THR A 94 2.95 22.42 16.83
C THR A 94 1.74 21.47 16.81
N ALA A 95 0.65 21.89 17.45
CA ALA A 95 -0.62 21.15 17.40
C ALA A 95 -1.23 21.13 15.98
N ASP A 96 -1.02 22.19 15.19
CA ASP A 96 -1.48 22.27 13.80
C ASP A 96 -0.72 21.27 12.91
N ASP A 97 0.61 21.16 13.09
CA ASP A 97 1.44 20.16 12.40
C ASP A 97 0.99 18.73 12.75
N THR A 98 0.64 18.50 14.02
CA THR A 98 0.13 17.21 14.49
C THR A 98 -1.18 16.85 13.80
N SER A 99 -2.11 17.80 13.67
CA SER A 99 -3.39 17.59 12.97
C SER A 99 -3.16 17.25 11.49
N LEU A 100 -2.26 17.99 10.83
CA LEU A 100 -1.93 17.79 9.41
C LEU A 100 -1.30 16.42 9.16
N VAL A 101 -0.32 16.01 9.97
CA VAL A 101 0.32 14.69 9.85
C VAL A 101 -0.66 13.56 10.19
N ALA A 102 -1.52 13.75 11.19
CA ALA A 102 -2.54 12.76 11.56
C ALA A 102 -3.54 12.53 10.42
N GLN A 103 -3.96 13.58 9.71
CA GLN A 103 -4.80 13.46 8.52
C GLN A 103 -4.08 12.69 7.40
N ILE A 104 -2.82 13.01 7.12
CA ILE A 104 -2.01 12.29 6.12
C ILE A 104 -1.88 10.81 6.50
N GLN A 105 -1.57 10.51 7.76
CA GLN A 105 -1.47 9.14 8.26
C GLN A 105 -2.80 8.39 8.12
N ALA A 106 -3.92 9.03 8.47
CA ALA A 106 -5.24 8.45 8.34
C ALA A 106 -5.58 8.11 6.88
N LEU A 107 -5.21 8.97 5.93
CA LEU A 107 -5.36 8.69 4.50
C LEU A 107 -4.47 7.53 4.06
N TYR A 108 -3.20 7.51 4.46
CA TYR A 108 -2.31 6.39 4.18
C TYR A 108 -2.79 5.07 4.81
N ALA A 109 -3.47 5.09 5.95
CA ALA A 109 -3.99 3.89 6.58
C ALA A 109 -5.02 3.15 5.70
N LEU A 110 -5.76 3.87 4.85
CA LEU A 110 -6.73 3.28 3.92
C LEU A 110 -6.07 2.39 2.85
N GLN A 111 -4.81 2.65 2.51
CA GLN A 111 -4.08 1.86 1.51
C GLN A 111 -3.58 0.52 2.06
N ILE A 112 -3.49 0.34 3.39
CA ILE A 112 -2.91 -0.84 4.05
C ILE A 112 -3.48 -2.18 3.51
N PRO A 113 -4.81 -2.42 3.49
CA PRO A 113 -5.36 -3.70 3.02
C PRO A 113 -4.95 -4.01 1.58
N PHE A 114 -5.00 -3.00 0.71
CA PHE A 114 -4.65 -3.12 -0.70
C PHE A 114 -3.15 -3.31 -0.90
N TYR A 115 -2.33 -2.64 -0.10
CA TYR A 115 -0.88 -2.76 -0.15
C TYR A 115 -0.42 -4.16 0.26
N VAL A 116 -0.93 -4.69 1.38
CA VAL A 116 -0.59 -6.05 1.84
C VAL A 116 -1.10 -7.10 0.85
N GLY A 117 -2.31 -6.91 0.31
CA GLY A 117 -2.84 -7.75 -0.77
C GLY A 117 -1.96 -7.72 -2.03
N ASN A 118 -1.46 -6.54 -2.41
CA ASN A 118 -0.58 -6.37 -3.56
C ASN A 118 0.78 -7.06 -3.34
N ILE A 119 1.32 -7.05 -2.12
CA ILE A 119 2.53 -7.81 -1.79
C ILE A 119 2.30 -9.30 -2.01
N LEU A 120 1.21 -9.86 -1.48
CA LEU A 120 0.88 -11.28 -1.65
C LEU A 120 0.83 -11.66 -3.13
N VAL A 121 0.12 -10.86 -3.91
CA VAL A 121 -0.02 -11.02 -5.36
C VAL A 121 1.33 -10.93 -6.06
N ALA A 122 2.15 -9.92 -5.76
CA ALA A 122 3.48 -9.76 -6.34
C ALA A 122 4.39 -10.95 -6.04
N ARG A 123 4.35 -11.50 -4.81
CA ARG A 123 5.09 -12.72 -4.45
C ARG A 123 4.65 -13.93 -5.26
N MET A 124 3.36 -14.04 -5.57
CA MET A 124 2.86 -15.09 -6.44
C MET A 124 3.36 -14.93 -7.88
N ILE A 125 3.35 -13.71 -8.43
CA ILE A 125 3.90 -13.41 -9.77
C ILE A 125 5.39 -13.77 -9.84
N THR A 126 6.16 -13.43 -8.81
CA THR A 126 7.57 -13.82 -8.70
C THR A 126 7.74 -15.34 -8.62
N SER A 127 6.86 -16.04 -7.91
CA SER A 127 6.87 -17.52 -7.83
C SER A 127 6.60 -18.18 -9.19
N MET A 128 5.79 -17.53 -10.05
CA MET A 128 5.55 -17.95 -11.44
C MET A 128 6.69 -17.58 -12.41
N ARG A 129 7.80 -16.99 -11.93
CA ARG A 129 8.91 -16.45 -12.73
C ARG A 129 8.49 -15.37 -13.74
N MET A 130 7.37 -14.70 -13.53
CA MET A 130 6.83 -13.68 -14.44
C MET A 130 7.20 -12.25 -14.01
N ASN A 131 8.47 -12.00 -13.66
CA ASN A 131 8.90 -10.70 -13.14
C ASN A 131 8.69 -9.54 -14.13
N TYR A 132 8.62 -9.81 -15.44
CA TYR A 132 8.32 -8.79 -16.45
C TYR A 132 6.97 -8.09 -16.23
N LEU A 133 5.99 -8.79 -15.64
CA LEU A 133 4.69 -8.20 -15.29
C LEU A 133 4.83 -7.15 -14.20
N ILE A 134 5.67 -7.42 -13.19
CA ILE A 134 5.93 -6.51 -12.09
C ILE A 134 6.48 -5.19 -12.64
N THR A 135 7.40 -5.26 -13.61
CA THR A 135 7.95 -4.07 -14.27
C THR A 135 6.88 -3.24 -14.97
N TRP A 136 6.00 -3.87 -15.76
CA TRP A 136 4.89 -3.18 -16.43
C TRP A 136 3.90 -2.56 -15.45
N ILE A 137 3.60 -3.26 -14.35
CA ILE A 137 2.73 -2.76 -13.28
C ILE A 137 3.36 -1.57 -12.58
N CYS A 138 4.66 -1.60 -12.28
CA CYS A 138 5.38 -0.48 -11.69
C CYS A 138 5.36 0.75 -12.62
N ALA A 139 5.52 0.55 -13.92
CA ALA A 139 5.43 1.63 -14.90
C ALA A 139 4.03 2.24 -14.94
N LEU A 140 2.98 1.41 -15.01
CA LEU A 140 1.58 1.88 -14.94
C LEU A 140 1.29 2.61 -13.62
N ASN A 141 1.76 2.06 -12.50
CA ASN A 141 1.60 2.67 -11.18
C ASN A 141 2.19 4.08 -11.15
N LEU A 142 3.42 4.25 -11.67
CA LEU A 142 4.09 5.54 -11.72
C LEU A 142 3.30 6.57 -12.53
N ILE A 143 2.76 6.17 -13.68
CA ILE A 143 1.96 7.04 -14.56
C ILE A 143 0.64 7.44 -13.86
N VAL A 144 -0.12 6.47 -13.37
CA VAL A 144 -1.41 6.72 -12.69
C VAL A 144 -1.20 7.54 -11.42
N ASN A 145 -0.15 7.24 -10.65
CA ASN A 145 0.21 7.99 -9.47
C ASN A 145 0.52 9.44 -9.81
N THR A 146 1.37 9.69 -10.81
CA THR A 146 1.72 11.05 -11.23
C THR A 146 0.49 11.84 -11.67
N LEU A 147 -0.39 11.25 -12.47
CA LEU A 147 -1.63 11.88 -12.94
C LEU A 147 -2.58 12.21 -11.79
N CYS A 148 -2.86 11.25 -10.91
CA CYS A 148 -3.71 11.48 -9.75
C CYS A 148 -3.09 12.50 -8.80
N ASN A 149 -1.76 12.49 -8.63
CA ASN A 149 -1.07 13.42 -7.75
C ASN A 149 -1.24 14.87 -8.26
N ILE A 150 -1.06 15.11 -9.57
CA ILE A 150 -1.29 16.44 -10.17
C ILE A 150 -2.75 16.89 -9.97
N LEU A 151 -3.72 15.99 -10.11
CA LEU A 151 -5.14 16.30 -10.02
C LEU A 151 -5.56 16.63 -8.57
N PHE A 152 -5.13 15.81 -7.61
CA PHE A 152 -5.49 15.96 -6.19
C PHE A 152 -4.68 17.03 -5.46
N MET A 153 -3.43 17.26 -5.85
CA MET A 153 -2.59 18.35 -5.33
C MET A 153 -3.26 19.71 -5.55
N LYS A 154 -3.95 19.89 -6.69
CA LYS A 154 -4.65 21.14 -7.04
C LYS A 154 -5.92 21.38 -6.22
N TRP A 155 -6.56 20.34 -5.69
CA TRP A 155 -7.83 20.43 -4.95
C TRP A 155 -7.67 20.42 -3.43
N ILE A 156 -6.76 19.61 -2.89
CA ILE A 156 -6.67 19.32 -1.43
C ILE A 156 -5.26 19.59 -0.87
N GLY A 157 -4.30 20.00 -1.70
CA GLY A 157 -2.92 20.26 -1.28
C GLY A 157 -2.20 18.97 -0.83
N ILE A 158 -1.55 18.99 0.33
CA ILE A 158 -0.66 17.91 0.81
C ILE A 158 -1.44 16.61 1.09
N ALA A 159 -2.63 16.72 1.70
CA ALA A 159 -3.47 15.56 1.98
C ALA A 159 -4.00 14.90 0.70
N GLY A 160 -4.13 15.67 -0.40
CA GLY A 160 -4.49 15.15 -1.72
C GLY A 160 -3.44 14.18 -2.26
N ILE A 161 -2.16 14.40 -1.95
CA ILE A 161 -1.07 13.50 -2.34
C ILE A 161 -1.24 12.13 -1.68
N ALA A 162 -1.54 12.09 -0.38
CA ALA A 162 -1.75 10.83 0.35
C ALA A 162 -3.00 10.07 -0.12
N LEU A 163 -4.07 10.80 -0.45
CA LEU A 163 -5.29 10.25 -1.06
C LEU A 163 -5.01 9.63 -2.42
N SER A 164 -4.27 10.35 -3.27
CA SER A 164 -3.84 9.87 -4.59
C SER A 164 -3.07 8.56 -4.47
N THR A 165 -2.06 8.50 -3.59
CA THR A 165 -1.28 7.28 -3.37
C THR A 165 -2.17 6.11 -2.96
N SER A 166 -3.12 6.34 -2.06
CA SER A 166 -4.05 5.31 -1.58
C SER A 166 -4.95 4.77 -2.69
N LEU A 167 -5.52 5.68 -3.51
CA LEU A 167 -6.33 5.31 -4.68
C LEU A 167 -5.53 4.52 -5.72
N VAL A 168 -4.29 4.91 -5.98
CA VAL A 168 -3.40 4.20 -6.90
C VAL A 168 -3.16 2.77 -6.43
N TYR A 169 -2.97 2.56 -5.12
CA TYR A 169 -2.81 1.20 -4.58
C TYR A 169 -4.08 0.36 -4.74
N VAL A 170 -5.27 0.95 -4.59
CA VAL A 170 -6.55 0.26 -4.88
C VAL A 170 -6.61 -0.16 -6.35
N ILE A 171 -6.31 0.76 -7.27
CA ILE A 171 -6.34 0.49 -8.72
C ILE A 171 -5.31 -0.59 -9.08
N CYS A 172 -4.07 -0.46 -8.59
CA CYS A 172 -3.03 -1.44 -8.86
C CYS A 172 -3.36 -2.81 -8.30
N PHE A 173 -3.94 -2.87 -7.09
CA PHE A 173 -4.40 -4.12 -6.52
C PHE A 173 -5.49 -4.77 -7.40
N ALA A 174 -6.48 -4.00 -7.86
CA ALA A 174 -7.54 -4.48 -8.74
C ALA A 174 -7.01 -4.99 -10.10
N VAL A 175 -6.08 -4.26 -10.71
CA VAL A 175 -5.42 -4.65 -11.97
C VAL A 175 -4.62 -5.94 -11.77
N ASN A 176 -3.85 -6.04 -10.69
CA ASN A 176 -3.10 -7.24 -10.35
C ASN A 176 -3.99 -8.47 -10.15
N MET A 177 -5.08 -8.30 -9.39
CA MET A 177 -6.01 -9.36 -9.07
C MET A 177 -6.77 -9.86 -10.31
N THR A 178 -7.20 -8.95 -11.19
CA THR A 178 -7.86 -9.30 -12.45
C THR A 178 -6.92 -10.00 -13.39
N PHE A 179 -5.69 -9.52 -13.55
CA PHE A 179 -4.68 -10.14 -14.42
C PHE A 179 -4.37 -11.57 -14.00
N ILE A 180 -4.14 -11.80 -12.70
CA ILE A 180 -3.90 -13.15 -12.16
C ILE A 180 -5.10 -14.05 -12.37
N THR A 181 -6.31 -13.57 -12.09
CA THR A 181 -7.52 -14.38 -12.23
C THR A 181 -7.75 -14.77 -13.69
N GLN A 182 -7.48 -13.87 -14.64
CA GLN A 182 -7.56 -14.16 -16.08
C GLN A 182 -6.49 -15.15 -16.52
N ARG A 183 -5.26 -15.00 -16.04
CA ARG A 183 -4.15 -15.93 -16.35
C ARG A 183 -4.45 -17.33 -15.84
N MET A 184 -4.93 -17.46 -14.61
CA MET A 184 -5.32 -18.73 -14.01
C MET A 184 -6.56 -19.37 -14.63
N ASN A 185 -7.40 -18.61 -15.33
CA ASN A 185 -8.52 -19.14 -16.10
C ASN A 185 -8.12 -19.57 -17.52
N ARG A 186 -6.95 -19.14 -18.01
CA ARG A 186 -6.39 -19.53 -19.33
C ARG A 186 -5.51 -20.78 -19.27
N ILE A 187 -5.05 -21.15 -18.08
CA ILE A 187 -4.26 -22.37 -17.80
C ILE A 187 -5.23 -23.43 -17.26
#